data_AF-A0A0C9ZRW0-F1
#
_entry.id   AF-A0A0C9ZRW0-F1
#
_cell.length_a   1.000
_cell.length_b   1.000
_cell.length_c   1.000
_cell.angle_alpha   90.00
_cell.angle_beta   90.00
_cell.angle_gamma   90.00
#
_symmetry.space_group_name_H-M   'P 1'
#
loop_
_entity.id
_entity.type
_entity.pdbx_description
1 polymer ?
#
loop_
_entity_poly.entity_id
_entity_poly.type
_entity_poly.pdbx_seq_one_letter_code
_entity_poly.pdbx_strand_id
1 'polypeptide(L)'
;MSGRSCYRRWRQIFEEFGTVARPPSPLTGRTRTITRALLTAIEDIFAVDSDLFLDKVCTWLAAEHNIIASTSTLSCNLNEAGLTRKILRKLASERDEAR
;
A
#
# COMPACT_ATOMS: atom_id res chain seq x y z
N MET A 1 7.88 -39.98 -14.62
CA MET A 1 9.18 -39.36 -14.98
C MET A 1 9.00 -37.87 -15.28
N SER A 2 8.87 -37.03 -14.24
CA SER A 2 8.57 -35.59 -14.34
C SER A 2 9.86 -34.73 -14.32
N GLY A 3 10.88 -35.14 -15.10
CA GLY A 3 12.19 -34.45 -15.13
C GLY A 3 12.41 -33.55 -16.34
N ARG A 4 11.60 -33.71 -17.40
CA ARG A 4 11.81 -32.99 -18.67
C ARG A 4 11.15 -31.60 -18.70
N SER A 5 10.07 -31.37 -17.94
CA SER A 5 9.36 -30.09 -17.95
C SER A 5 10.06 -29.02 -17.09
N CYS A 6 10.65 -29.41 -15.96
CA CYS A 6 11.43 -28.49 -15.13
C CYS A 6 12.69 -28.04 -15.88
N TYR A 7 13.46 -28.97 -16.46
CA TYR A 7 14.70 -28.65 -17.19
C TYR A 7 14.48 -27.64 -18.32
N ARG A 8 13.40 -27.79 -19.11
CA ARG A 8 13.07 -26.83 -20.18
C ARG A 8 12.74 -25.44 -19.64
N ARG A 9 12.02 -25.35 -18.52
CA ARG A 9 11.67 -24.07 -17.88
C ARG A 9 12.91 -23.36 -17.33
N TRP A 10 13.84 -24.09 -16.73
CA TRP A 10 15.13 -23.53 -16.27
C TRP A 10 16.01 -23.06 -17.43
N ARG A 11 16.08 -23.84 -18.51
CA ARG A 11 16.83 -23.44 -19.72
C ARG A 11 16.25 -22.17 -20.34
N GLN A 12 14.92 -22.07 -20.44
CA GLN A 12 14.25 -20.88 -20.97
C GLN A 12 14.51 -19.63 -20.10
N ILE A 13 14.44 -19.76 -18.77
CA ILE A 13 14.77 -18.66 -17.85
C ILE A 13 16.24 -18.24 -18.01
N PHE A 14 17.15 -19.21 -18.15
CA PHE A 14 18.57 -18.93 -18.33
C PHE A 14 18.88 -18.26 -19.68
N GLU A 15 18.24 -18.70 -20.77
CA GLU A 15 18.38 -18.07 -22.09
C GLU A 15 17.79 -16.65 -22.11
N GLU A 16 16.68 -16.41 -21.40
CA GLU A 16 15.99 -15.12 -21.39
C GLU A 16 16.63 -14.09 -20.44
N PHE A 17 17.07 -14.51 -19.25
CA PHE A 17 17.54 -13.60 -18.20
C PHE A 17 19.04 -13.73 -17.88
N GLY A 18 19.77 -14.65 -18.53
CA GLY A 18 21.20 -14.90 -18.32
C GLY A 18 21.55 -15.40 -16.91
N THR A 19 20.55 -15.64 -16.07
CA THR A 19 20.68 -15.99 -14.67
C THR A 19 19.79 -17.18 -14.34
N VAL A 20 20.29 -18.08 -13.52
CA VAL A 20 19.55 -19.28 -13.08
C VAL A 20 18.44 -18.89 -12.09
N ALA A 21 18.61 -17.77 -11.38
CA ALA A 21 17.59 -17.22 -10.49
C ALA A 21 16.46 -16.56 -11.30
N ARG A 22 15.23 -17.09 -11.17
CA ARG A 22 14.05 -16.46 -11.75
C ARG A 22 13.85 -15.07 -11.12
N PRO A 23 13.70 -13.99 -11.90
CA PRO A 23 13.33 -12.70 -11.34
C PRO A 23 11.98 -12.82 -10.60
N PRO A 24 11.78 -12.10 -9.49
CA PRO A 24 10.51 -12.11 -8.78
C PRO A 24 9.39 -11.79 -9.76
N SER A 25 8.32 -12.59 -9.75
CA SER A 25 7.18 -12.38 -10.64
C SER A 25 6.63 -10.97 -10.42
N PRO A 26 6.33 -10.20 -11.49
CA PRO A 26 5.90 -8.80 -11.37
C PRO A 26 4.67 -8.64 -10.48
N LEU A 27 3.86 -9.69 -10.37
CA LEU A 27 2.81 -9.83 -9.37
C LEU A 27 3.39 -10.52 -8.13
N THR A 28 3.93 -9.74 -7.20
CA THR A 28 4.33 -10.24 -5.88
C THR A 28 3.49 -9.55 -4.81
N GLY A 29 2.69 -10.32 -4.06
CA GLY A 29 1.97 -9.84 -2.88
C GLY A 29 0.46 -9.61 -3.08
N ARG A 30 -0.19 -9.21 -1.97
CA ARG A 30 -1.60 -8.81 -1.92
C ARG A 30 -1.75 -7.45 -2.59
N THR A 31 -2.67 -7.32 -3.54
CA THR A 31 -3.04 -6.01 -4.10
C THR A 31 -3.50 -5.10 -2.97
N ARG A 32 -2.81 -3.97 -2.77
CA ARG A 32 -3.20 -2.99 -1.76
C ARG A 32 -4.64 -2.58 -2.00
N THR A 33 -5.51 -2.79 -1.01
CA THR A 33 -6.93 -2.38 -1.08
C THR A 33 -7.03 -0.86 -1.22
N ILE A 34 -6.02 -0.14 -0.72
CA ILE A 34 -5.94 1.31 -0.78
C ILE A 34 -4.99 1.71 -1.92
N THR A 35 -5.55 2.31 -2.96
CA THR A 35 -4.78 2.86 -4.09
C THR A 35 -4.00 4.10 -3.66
N ARG A 36 -2.89 4.43 -4.35
CA ARG A 36 -2.09 5.62 -4.04
C ARG A 36 -2.91 6.94 -4.02
N ALA A 37 -3.92 7.06 -4.88
CA ALA A 37 -4.82 8.22 -4.90
C ALA A 37 -5.62 8.36 -3.58
N LEU A 38 -6.06 7.24 -3.00
CA LEU A 38 -6.75 7.21 -1.71
C LEU A 38 -5.82 7.60 -0.57
N LEU A 39 -4.55 7.20 -0.62
CA LEU A 39 -3.56 7.62 0.37
C LEU A 39 -3.37 9.14 0.35
N THR A 40 -3.28 9.76 -0.83
CA THR A 40 -3.18 11.22 -0.94
C THR A 40 -4.44 11.93 -0.43
N ALA A 41 -5.63 11.41 -0.74
CA ALA A 41 -6.87 11.98 -0.20
C ALA A 41 -6.96 11.86 1.33
N ILE A 42 -6.48 10.75 1.90
CA ILE A 42 -6.39 10.56 3.35
C ILE A 42 -5.40 11.56 3.97
N GLU A 43 -4.24 11.77 3.34
CA GLU A 43 -3.27 12.79 3.76
C GLU A 43 -3.87 14.20 3.77
N ASP A 44 -4.65 14.57 2.75
CA ASP A 44 -5.33 15.87 2.68
C ASP A 44 -6.36 16.03 3.81
N ILE A 45 -7.11 14.97 4.13
CA ILE A 45 -8.07 14.99 5.24
C ILE A 45 -7.35 15.17 6.58
N PHE A 46 -6.24 14.45 6.81
CA PHE A 46 -5.43 14.60 8.01
C PHE A 46 -4.71 15.95 8.10
N ALA A 47 -4.47 16.61 6.97
CA ALA A 47 -3.90 17.95 6.94
C ALA A 47 -4.90 19.02 7.40
N VAL A 48 -6.21 18.79 7.22
CA VAL A 48 -7.27 19.71 7.68
C VAL A 48 -7.60 19.49 9.15
N ASP A 49 -7.61 18.24 9.61
CA ASP A 49 -7.87 17.89 11.01
C ASP A 49 -6.97 16.73 11.44
N SER A 50 -5.88 17.06 12.14
CA SER A 50 -4.91 16.08 12.63
C SER A 50 -5.44 15.17 13.74
N ASP A 51 -6.54 15.59 14.39
CA ASP A 51 -7.22 14.84 15.44
C ASP A 51 -8.36 13.98 14.88
N LEU A 52 -8.59 14.00 13.57
CA LEU A 52 -9.60 13.18 12.94
C LEU A 52 -9.32 11.70 13.20
N PHE A 53 -10.20 11.07 13.96
CA PHE A 53 -10.03 9.68 14.38
C PHE A 53 -10.17 8.73 13.18
N LEU A 54 -9.45 7.61 13.19
CA LEU A 54 -9.43 6.60 12.12
C LEU A 54 -10.83 6.10 11.72
N ASP A 55 -11.79 6.12 12.66
CA ASP A 55 -13.19 5.75 12.41
C ASP A 55 -13.92 6.73 11.47
N LYS A 56 -13.61 8.03 11.56
CA LYS A 56 -14.15 9.03 10.62
C LYS A 56 -13.60 8.83 9.22
N VAL A 57 -12.32 8.47 9.11
CA VAL A 57 -11.70 8.14 7.81
C VAL A 57 -12.34 6.87 7.23
N CYS A 58 -12.58 5.85 8.05
CA CYS A 58 -13.33 4.65 7.64
C CYS A 58 -14.75 4.98 7.17
N THR A 59 -15.44 5.89 7.87
CA THR A 59 -16.79 6.35 7.48
C THR A 59 -16.76 7.12 6.14
N TRP A 60 -15.77 7.98 5.95
CA TRP A 60 -15.58 8.72 4.70
C TRP A 60 -15.23 7.78 3.52
N LEU A 61 -14.36 6.80 3.74
CA LEU A 61 -14.03 5.76 2.74
C LEU A 61 -15.25 4.92 2.35
N ALA A 62 -16.11 4.61 3.30
CA ALA A 62 -17.35 3.89 3.04
C ALA A 62 -18.35 4.77 2.24
N ALA A 63 -18.43 6.06 2.55
CA ALA A 63 -19.36 6.98 1.89
C ALA A 63 -18.93 7.37 0.47
N GLU A 64 -17.68 7.78 0.29
CA GLU A 64 -17.17 8.34 -0.96
C GLU A 64 -16.66 7.28 -1.94
N HIS A 65 -16.06 6.21 -1.40
CA HIS A 65 -15.37 5.21 -2.20
C HIS A 65 -16.00 3.81 -2.13
N ASN A 66 -17.05 3.63 -1.32
CA ASN A 66 -17.70 2.34 -1.05
C ASN A 66 -16.68 1.27 -0.58
N ILE A 67 -15.61 1.69 0.08
CA ILE A 67 -14.57 0.80 0.61
C ILE A 67 -14.84 0.61 2.10
N ILE A 68 -15.39 -0.55 2.44
CA ILE A 68 -15.58 -0.95 3.84
C ILE A 68 -14.24 -1.47 4.37
N ALA A 69 -13.45 -0.59 4.97
CA ALA A 69 -12.21 -0.95 5.65
C ALA A 69 -12.39 -0.83 7.17
N SER A 70 -11.94 -1.84 7.92
CA SER A 70 -11.82 -1.71 9.37
C SER A 70 -10.70 -0.73 9.72
N THR A 71 -10.80 -0.08 10.89
CA THR A 71 -9.74 0.79 11.42
C THR A 71 -8.38 0.08 11.51
N SER A 72 -8.38 -1.21 11.85
CA SER A 72 -7.19 -2.06 11.85
C SER A 72 -6.60 -2.28 10.46
N THR A 73 -7.45 -2.51 9.46
CA THR A 73 -7.04 -2.66 8.05
C THR A 73 -6.46 -1.36 7.53
N LEU A 74 -7.10 -0.24 7.83
CA LEU A 74 -6.62 1.09 7.43
C LEU A 74 -5.28 1.42 8.10
N SER A 75 -5.15 1.17 9.40
CA SER A 75 -3.89 1.34 10.14
C SER A 75 -2.75 0.48 9.57
N CYS A 76 -3.04 -0.79 9.22
CA CYS A 76 -2.04 -1.68 8.61
C CYS A 76 -1.60 -1.17 7.22
N ASN A 77 -2.56 -0.75 6.38
CA ASN A 77 -2.25 -0.19 5.06
C ASN A 77 -1.46 1.13 5.15
N LEU A 78 -1.79 2.00 6.11
CA LEU A 78 -1.04 3.23 6.37
C LEU A 78 0.38 2.91 6.85
N ASN A 79 0.54 1.93 7.74
CA ASN A 79 1.85 1.50 8.20
C ASN A 79 2.71 0.88 7.07
N GLU A 80 2.10 0.09 6.18
CA GLU A 80 2.76 -0.41 4.96
C GLU A 80 3.13 0.72 3.98
N ALA A 81 2.39 1.83 3.99
CA ALA A 81 2.71 3.04 3.25
C ALA A 81 3.75 3.92 3.96
N GLY A 82 4.21 3.55 5.15
CA GLY A 82 5.13 4.34 5.98
C GLY A 82 4.47 5.53 6.69
N LEU A 83 3.15 5.68 6.57
CA LEU A 83 2.36 6.74 7.18
C LEU A 83 1.92 6.30 8.58
N THR A 84 2.85 6.33 9.53
CA THR A 84 2.48 6.13 10.93
C THR A 84 1.75 7.34 11.49
N ARG A 85 0.89 7.13 12.49
CA ARG A 85 0.16 8.20 13.21
C ARG A 85 1.07 9.34 13.67
N LYS A 86 2.33 9.03 14.06
CA LYS A 86 3.33 10.03 14.44
C LYS A 86 3.73 10.93 13.26
N ILE A 87 3.94 10.35 12.09
CA ILE A 87 4.31 11.07 10.87
C ILE A 87 3.13 11.92 10.40
N LEU A 88 1.92 11.38 10.40
CA LEU A 88 0.71 12.14 10.06
C LEU A 88 0.51 13.35 10.98
N ARG A 89 0.68 13.16 12.30
CA ARG A 89 0.59 14.26 13.27
C ARG A 89 1.70 15.31 13.07
N LYS A 90 2.92 14.88 12.75
CA LYS A 90 4.05 15.78 12.46
C LYS A 90 3.84 16.57 11.16
N LEU A 91 3.36 15.91 10.11
CA LEU A 91 3.03 16.56 8.83
C LEU A 91 1.92 17.59 9.02
N ALA A 92 0.91 17.29 9.84
CA ALA A 92 -0.13 18.25 10.15
C ALA A 92 0.40 19.45 10.95
N SER A 93 1.24 19.23 11.96
CA SER A 93 1.84 20.33 12.75
C SER A 93 2.78 21.21 11.93
N GLU A 94 3.63 20.62 11.08
CA GLU A 94 4.56 21.37 10.21
C GLU A 94 3.81 22.25 9.19
N ARG A 95 2.61 21.85 8.79
CA ARG A 95 1.80 22.56 7.80
C ARG A 95 0.99 23.70 8.43
N ASP A 96 0.59 23.56 9.69
CA ASP A 96 -0.06 24.63 10.48
C ASP A 96 0.94 25.76 10.79
N GLU A 97 2.21 25.43 11.05
CA GLU A 97 3.28 26.43 11.23
C GLU A 97 3.63 27.21 9.95
N ALA A 98 3.30 26.68 8.76
CA ALA A 98 3.57 27.32 7.48
C ALA A 98 2.47 28.31 7.03
N ARG A 99 1.46 28.55 7.87
CA ARG A 99 0.29 29.39 7.58
C ARG A 99 0.34 30.72 8.33
#